data_AF-A0A7W7H2B9-F1
#
_entry.id   AF-A0A7W7H2B9-F1
#
_cell.length_a   1.000
_cell.length_b   1.000
_cell.length_c   1.000
_cell.angle_alpha   90.00
_cell.angle_beta   90.00
_cell.angle_gamma   90.00
#
_symmetry.space_group_name_H-M   'P 1'
#
loop_
_entity.id
_entity.type
_entity.pdbx_description
1 polymer ?
#
loop_
_entity_poly.entity_id
_entity_poly.type
_entity_poly.pdbx_seq_one_letter_code
_entity_poly.pdbx_strand_id
1 'polypeptide(L)'
;MNYQQPPPPSPQPLRPTPAFIGASWAALAVGVLSYGLGLWNADMTKSEKGFYAATLLLGLFGAISLQKSVRDQAEGMPVSALYLGLSWVMVALSLIMLVIGLWNSGMQLNEKGFYGLAFTMSLYAAVAVQKNVRDLAYRP
;
A
#
# COMPACT_ATOMS: atom_id res chain seq x y z
N MET A 1 19.19 -20.29 46.51
CA MET A 1 19.25 -19.82 45.11
C MET A 1 17.84 -19.89 44.54
N ASN A 2 17.18 -18.75 44.37
CA ASN A 2 15.88 -18.71 43.68
C ASN A 2 16.15 -18.80 42.18
N TYR A 3 15.84 -19.95 41.57
CA TYR A 3 15.82 -20.07 40.11
C TYR A 3 14.62 -19.29 39.58
N GLN A 4 14.85 -18.06 39.14
CA GLN A 4 13.89 -17.38 38.27
C GLN A 4 13.86 -18.14 36.94
N GLN A 5 12.71 -18.73 36.60
CA GLN A 5 12.53 -19.32 35.29
C GLN A 5 12.81 -18.26 34.21
N PRO A 6 13.55 -18.60 33.15
CA PRO A 6 13.74 -17.69 32.04
C PRO A 6 12.36 -17.29 31.49
N PRO A 7 12.19 -16.03 31.03
CA PRO A 7 10.94 -15.60 30.45
C PRO A 7 10.54 -16.53 29.31
N PRO A 8 9.24 -16.81 29.13
CA PRO A 8 8.78 -17.63 28.02
C PRO A 8 9.29 -17.05 26.70
N PRO A 9 9.63 -17.89 25.71
CA PRO A 9 10.04 -17.42 24.40
C PRO A 9 8.98 -16.48 23.84
N SER A 10 9.41 -15.35 23.28
CA SER A 10 8.51 -14.42 22.62
C SER A 10 7.74 -15.15 21.51
N PRO A 11 6.44 -14.87 21.33
CA PRO A 11 5.66 -15.47 20.26
C PRO A 11 6.36 -15.22 18.91
N GLN A 12 6.79 -16.29 18.24
CA GLN A 12 7.39 -16.16 16.93
C GLN A 12 6.31 -15.73 15.92
N PRO A 13 6.55 -14.71 15.09
CA PRO A 13 5.59 -14.32 14.07
C PRO A 13 5.30 -15.50 13.13
N LEU A 14 4.02 -15.85 13.00
CA LEU A 14 3.57 -16.96 12.16
C LEU A 14 3.95 -16.65 10.69
N ARG A 15 4.70 -17.54 10.05
CA ARG A 15 5.06 -17.37 8.64
C ARG A 15 3.79 -17.35 7.77
N PRO A 16 3.71 -16.45 6.76
CA PRO A 16 2.56 -16.41 5.86
C PRO A 16 2.50 -17.69 5.02
N THR A 17 1.28 -18.18 4.78
CA THR A 17 1.09 -19.36 3.92
C THR A 17 1.37 -19.02 2.46
N PRO A 18 1.85 -19.99 1.65
CA PRO A 18 2.03 -19.78 0.20
C PRO A 18 0.77 -19.24 -0.50
N ALA A 19 -0.41 -19.70 -0.08
CA ALA A 19 -1.69 -19.23 -0.60
C ALA A 19 -1.92 -17.73 -0.30
N PHE A 20 -1.63 -17.27 0.91
CA PHE A 20 -1.79 -15.86 1.29
C PHE A 20 -0.80 -14.94 0.55
N ILE A 21 0.44 -15.40 0.39
CA ILE A 21 1.45 -14.68 -0.41
C ILE A 21 0.96 -14.52 -1.85
N GLY A 22 0.56 -15.63 -2.49
CA GLY A 22 0.04 -15.61 -3.86
C GLY A 22 -1.17 -14.69 -4.00
N ALA A 23 -2.15 -14.78 -3.09
CA ALA A 23 -3.35 -13.95 -3.11
C ALA A 23 -3.02 -12.45 -3.00
N SER A 24 -2.07 -12.06 -2.13
CA SER A 24 -1.68 -10.65 -1.97
C SER A 24 -1.03 -10.07 -3.23
N TRP A 25 -0.14 -10.84 -3.88
CA TRP A 25 0.50 -10.43 -5.14
C TRP A 25 -0.49 -10.38 -6.29
N ALA A 26 -1.40 -11.35 -6.37
CA ALA A 26 -2.47 -11.36 -7.35
C ALA A 26 -3.40 -10.14 -7.18
N ALA A 27 -3.80 -9.81 -5.96
CA ALA A 27 -4.62 -8.62 -5.68
C ALA A 27 -3.91 -7.32 -6.08
N LEU A 28 -2.61 -7.20 -5.79
CA LEU A 28 -1.82 -6.03 -6.20
C LEU A 28 -1.75 -5.93 -7.74
N ALA A 29 -1.45 -7.04 -8.41
CA ALA A 29 -1.39 -7.08 -9.86
C ALA A 29 -2.74 -6.74 -10.49
N VAL A 30 -3.84 -7.34 -10.03
CA VAL A 30 -5.18 -7.05 -10.53
C VAL A 30 -5.52 -5.57 -10.30
N GLY A 31 -5.18 -4.98 -9.16
CA GLY A 31 -5.50 -3.57 -8.87
C GLY A 31 -4.75 -2.61 -9.77
N VAL A 32 -3.43 -2.77 -9.84
CA VAL A 32 -2.57 -1.89 -10.65
C VAL A 32 -2.87 -2.05 -12.13
N LEU A 33 -3.01 -3.29 -12.61
CA LEU A 33 -3.30 -3.56 -14.03
C LEU A 33 -4.71 -3.11 -14.41
N SER A 34 -5.72 -3.34 -13.57
CA SER A 34 -7.08 -2.87 -13.86
C SER A 34 -7.13 -1.35 -13.92
N TYR A 35 -6.48 -0.66 -12.97
CA TYR A 35 -6.38 0.80 -13.00
C TYR A 35 -5.67 1.29 -14.26
N GLY A 36 -4.53 0.68 -14.62
CA GLY A 36 -3.76 1.04 -15.81
C GLY A 36 -4.49 0.76 -17.13
N LEU A 37 -5.16 -0.38 -17.25
CA LEU A 37 -5.99 -0.72 -18.41
C LEU A 37 -7.21 0.21 -18.53
N GLY A 38 -7.81 0.58 -17.40
CA GLY A 38 -8.84 1.62 -17.34
C GLY A 38 -8.32 2.92 -17.93
N LEU A 39 -7.16 3.41 -17.49
CA LEU A 39 -6.56 4.63 -18.03
C LEU A 39 -6.24 4.52 -19.51
N TRP A 40 -5.73 3.36 -19.95
CA TRP A 40 -5.45 3.12 -21.36
C TRP A 40 -6.71 3.28 -22.21
N ASN A 41 -7.82 2.68 -21.78
CA ASN A 41 -9.06 2.63 -22.54
C ASN A 41 -9.96 3.87 -22.39
N ALA A 42 -9.82 4.65 -21.31
CA ALA A 42 -10.70 5.78 -21.05
C ALA A 42 -10.51 6.92 -22.06
N ASP A 43 -11.61 7.59 -22.38
CA ASP A 43 -11.61 8.82 -23.19
C ASP A 43 -11.21 10.01 -22.31
N MET A 44 -9.90 10.20 -22.21
CA MET A 44 -9.25 11.24 -21.41
C MET A 44 -8.08 11.81 -22.19
N THR A 45 -7.74 13.06 -21.91
CA THR A 45 -6.50 13.65 -22.40
C THR A 45 -5.29 12.89 -21.84
N LYS A 46 -4.15 12.94 -22.55
CA LYS A 46 -2.91 12.30 -22.09
C LYS A 46 -2.43 12.84 -20.73
N SER A 47 -2.66 14.13 -20.47
CA SER A 47 -2.35 14.77 -19.19
C SER A 47 -3.22 14.24 -18.04
N GLU A 48 -4.52 14.02 -18.26
CA GLU A 48 -5.40 13.43 -17.24
C GLU A 48 -5.00 11.99 -16.93
N LYS A 49 -4.70 11.18 -17.96
CA LYS A 49 -4.17 9.82 -17.77
C LYS A 49 -2.88 9.84 -16.95
N GLY A 50 -1.97 10.76 -17.27
CA GLY A 50 -0.73 10.98 -16.54
C GLY A 50 -0.96 11.37 -15.08
N PHE A 51 -1.93 12.26 -14.82
CA PHE A 51 -2.31 12.67 -13.45
C PHE A 51 -2.76 11.45 -12.63
N TYR A 52 -3.72 10.67 -13.12
CA TYR A 52 -4.23 9.50 -12.39
C TYR A 52 -3.17 8.42 -12.19
N ALA A 53 -2.29 8.20 -13.18
CA ALA A 53 -1.18 7.27 -13.05
C ALA A 53 -0.17 7.72 -11.98
N ALA A 54 0.20 9.01 -11.98
CA ALA A 54 1.08 9.59 -10.97
C ALA A 54 0.45 9.53 -9.58
N THR A 55 -0.86 9.77 -9.45
CA THR A 55 -1.60 9.63 -8.20
C THR A 55 -1.53 8.20 -7.65
N LEU A 56 -1.71 7.18 -8.51
CA LEU A 56 -1.56 5.77 -8.11
C LEU A 56 -0.15 5.47 -7.60
N LEU A 57 0.88 5.88 -8.33
CA LEU A 57 2.28 5.65 -7.95
C LEU A 57 2.64 6.38 -6.65
N LEU A 58 2.17 7.62 -6.47
CA LEU A 58 2.32 8.39 -5.25
C LEU A 58 1.71 7.66 -4.05
N GLY A 59 0.48 7.16 -4.21
CA GLY A 59 -0.22 6.41 -3.17
C GLY A 59 0.49 5.11 -2.81
N LEU A 60 0.91 4.34 -3.82
CA LEU A 60 1.64 3.09 -3.61
C LEU A 60 2.95 3.33 -2.86
N PHE A 61 3.76 4.29 -3.32
CA PHE A 61 5.02 4.65 -2.67
C PHE A 61 4.81 5.17 -1.24
N GLY A 62 3.81 6.04 -1.04
CA GLY A 62 3.44 6.58 0.26
C GLY A 62 3.00 5.48 1.23
N ALA A 63 2.11 4.58 0.82
CA ALA A 63 1.57 3.52 1.67
C ALA A 63 2.66 2.53 2.10
N ILE A 64 3.52 2.15 1.15
CA ILE A 64 4.73 1.34 1.38
C ILE A 64 5.66 2.02 2.39
N SER A 65 6.00 3.28 2.17
CA SER A 65 6.95 4.03 3.00
C SER A 65 6.41 4.24 4.41
N LEU A 66 5.11 4.52 4.53
CA LEU A 66 4.42 4.69 5.79
C LEU A 66 4.37 3.39 6.58
N GLN A 67 3.94 2.30 5.95
CA GLN A 67 3.88 0.99 6.60
C GLN A 67 5.25 0.58 7.12
N LYS A 68 6.30 0.74 6.30
CA LYS A 68 7.66 0.46 6.72
C LYS A 68 8.08 1.31 7.92
N SER A 69 7.86 2.61 7.87
CA SER A 69 8.28 3.55 8.92
C SER A 69 7.56 3.33 10.25
N VAL A 70 6.24 3.13 10.23
CA VAL A 70 5.44 2.85 11.44
C VAL A 70 5.88 1.53 12.07
N ARG A 71 6.12 0.51 11.24
CA ARG A 71 6.64 -0.78 11.69
C ARG A 71 8.04 -0.61 12.31
N ASP A 72 8.95 0.07 11.61
CA ASP A 72 10.33 0.25 12.06
C ASP A 72 10.36 0.93 13.43
N GLN A 73 9.52 1.94 13.63
CA GLN A 73 9.32 2.59 14.92
C GLN A 73 8.79 1.64 16.00
N ALA A 74 7.82 0.79 15.67
CA ALA A 74 7.26 -0.21 16.60
C ALA A 74 8.26 -1.35 16.94
N GLU A 75 9.18 -1.67 16.02
CA GLU A 75 10.28 -2.62 16.21
C GLU A 75 11.50 -1.97 16.91
N GLY A 76 11.42 -0.70 17.30
CA GLY A 76 12.49 0.03 18.01
C GLY A 76 13.65 0.49 17.13
N MET A 77 13.51 0.41 15.80
CA MET A 77 14.51 0.90 14.86
C MET A 77 14.41 2.43 14.72
N PRO A 78 15.55 3.13 14.51
CA PRO A 78 15.54 4.58 14.35
C PRO A 78 14.82 5.00 13.06
N VAL A 79 13.80 5.84 13.21
CA VAL A 79 13.04 6.43 12.10
C VAL A 79 13.06 7.94 12.24
N SER A 80 13.44 8.65 11.17
CA SER A 80 13.38 10.11 11.15
C SER A 80 11.93 10.60 11.20
N ALA A 81 11.63 11.49 12.15
CA ALA A 81 10.31 12.11 12.26
C ALA A 81 9.87 12.83 10.97
N LEU A 82 10.83 13.44 10.25
CA LEU A 82 10.57 14.07 8.95
C LEU A 82 10.14 13.04 7.91
N TYR A 83 10.80 11.89 7.84
CA TYR A 83 10.47 10.83 6.86
C TYR A 83 9.11 10.18 7.17
N LEU A 84 8.82 9.93 8.45
CA LEU A 84 7.51 9.45 8.88
C LEU A 84 6.40 10.45 8.53
N GLY A 85 6.61 11.74 8.82
CA GLY A 85 5.67 12.81 8.48
C GLY A 85 5.44 12.93 6.97
N LEU A 86 6.51 12.89 6.17
CA LEU A 86 6.41 12.89 4.71
C LEU A 86 5.63 11.67 4.19
N SER A 87 5.87 10.49 4.74
CA SER A 87 5.15 9.27 4.32
C SER A 87 3.64 9.39 4.56
N TRP A 88 3.23 9.94 5.71
CA TRP A 88 1.82 10.26 5.99
C TRP A 88 1.24 11.27 5.00
N VAL A 89 1.98 12.35 4.72
CA VAL A 89 1.56 13.38 3.77
C VAL A 89 1.39 12.80 2.37
N MET A 90 2.28 11.94 1.89
CA MET A 90 2.18 11.32 0.57
C MET A 90 0.92 10.45 0.43
N VAL A 91 0.59 9.65 1.44
CA VAL A 91 -0.65 8.86 1.45
C VAL A 91 -1.87 9.78 1.42
N ALA A 92 -1.93 10.76 2.32
CA ALA A 92 -3.05 11.70 2.39
C ALA A 92 -3.23 12.48 1.08
N LEU A 93 -2.13 12.98 0.51
CA LEU A 93 -2.15 13.73 -0.74
C LEU A 93 -2.61 12.87 -1.91
N SER A 94 -2.17 11.62 -2.00
CA SER A 94 -2.63 10.70 -3.05
C SER A 94 -4.15 10.45 -2.98
N LEU A 95 -4.71 10.32 -1.77
CA LEU A 95 -6.15 10.15 -1.56
C LEU A 95 -6.91 11.43 -1.95
N ILE A 96 -6.43 12.59 -1.52
CA ILE A 96 -7.04 13.88 -1.86
C ILE A 96 -7.00 14.12 -3.36
N MET A 97 -5.86 13.88 -4.02
CA MET A 97 -5.72 14.01 -5.47
C MET A 97 -6.67 13.08 -6.21
N LEU A 98 -6.82 11.83 -5.77
CA LEU A 98 -7.77 10.90 -6.37
C LEU A 98 -9.21 11.39 -6.21
N VAL A 99 -9.62 11.76 -4.99
CA VAL A 99 -10.99 12.20 -4.70
C VAL A 99 -11.32 13.46 -5.50
N ILE A 100 -10.46 14.47 -5.49
CA ILE A 100 -10.66 15.72 -6.23
C ILE A 100 -10.67 15.45 -7.75
N GLY A 101 -9.74 14.62 -8.24
CA GLY A 101 -9.69 14.23 -9.65
C GLY A 101 -10.99 13.58 -10.08
N LEU A 102 -11.44 12.54 -9.36
CA LEU A 102 -12.67 11.83 -9.68
C LEU A 102 -13.90 12.72 -9.52
N TRP A 103 -13.93 13.61 -8.53
CA TRP A 103 -15.05 14.53 -8.33
C TRP A 103 -15.22 15.47 -9.54
N ASN A 104 -14.11 16.03 -10.02
CA ASN A 104 -14.11 17.01 -11.10
C ASN A 104 -14.04 16.40 -12.51
N SER A 105 -13.90 15.08 -12.63
CA SER A 105 -13.86 14.43 -13.94
C SER A 105 -15.23 14.34 -14.61
N GLY A 106 -15.24 14.36 -15.95
CA GLY A 106 -16.40 14.07 -16.78
C GLY A 106 -16.78 12.58 -16.86
N MET A 107 -16.10 11.72 -16.09
CA MET A 107 -16.35 10.27 -16.07
C MET A 107 -17.75 9.94 -15.54
N GLN A 108 -18.28 8.79 -15.95
CA GLN A 108 -19.50 8.25 -15.35
C GLN A 108 -19.25 7.73 -13.92
N LEU A 109 -20.31 7.62 -13.12
CA LEU A 109 -20.20 7.24 -11.71
C LEU A 109 -19.59 5.83 -11.51
N ASN A 110 -19.89 4.89 -12.41
CA ASN A 110 -19.31 3.55 -12.41
C ASN A 110 -17.80 3.57 -12.70
N GLU A 111 -17.33 4.41 -13.62
CA GLU A 111 -15.89 4.59 -13.90
C GLU A 111 -15.18 5.20 -12.70
N LYS A 112 -15.77 6.22 -12.08
CA LYS A 112 -15.25 6.82 -10.84
C LYS A 112 -15.12 5.77 -9.73
N GLY A 113 -16.16 4.96 -9.54
CA GLY A 113 -16.16 3.85 -8.60
C GLY A 113 -15.08 2.81 -8.91
N PHE A 114 -14.91 2.45 -10.19
CA PHE A 114 -13.87 1.53 -10.64
C PHE A 114 -12.47 2.02 -10.28
N TYR A 115 -12.12 3.27 -10.59
CA TYR A 115 -10.81 3.83 -10.25
C TYR A 115 -10.60 3.94 -8.74
N GLY A 116 -11.62 4.35 -7.98
CA GLY A 116 -11.57 4.41 -6.52
C GLY A 116 -11.30 3.04 -5.89
N LEU A 117 -12.02 2.01 -6.32
CA LEU A 117 -11.85 0.64 -5.83
C LEU A 117 -10.50 0.05 -6.26
N ALA A 118 -10.11 0.22 -7.51
CA ALA A 118 -8.82 -0.29 -8.00
C ALA A 118 -7.63 0.38 -7.29
N PHE A 119 -7.71 1.68 -7.01
CA PHE A 119 -6.70 2.42 -6.25
C PHE A 119 -6.60 1.90 -4.81
N THR A 120 -7.72 1.84 -4.09
CA THR A 120 -7.74 1.41 -2.68
C THR A 120 -7.31 -0.05 -2.53
N MET A 121 -7.75 -0.93 -3.43
CA MET A 121 -7.28 -2.32 -3.50
C MET A 121 -5.77 -2.40 -3.73
N SER A 122 -5.22 -1.57 -4.63
CA SER A 122 -3.78 -1.52 -4.90
C SER A 122 -2.99 -1.09 -3.65
N LEU A 123 -3.45 -0.07 -2.91
CA LEU A 123 -2.78 0.37 -1.69
C LEU A 123 -2.80 -0.71 -0.60
N TYR A 124 -3.97 -1.31 -0.38
CA TYR A 124 -4.12 -2.38 0.61
C TYR A 124 -3.26 -3.60 0.26
N ALA A 125 -3.32 -4.04 -1.00
CA ALA A 125 -2.55 -5.18 -1.46
C ALA A 125 -1.04 -4.91 -1.41
N ALA A 126 -0.58 -3.70 -1.70
CA ALA A 126 0.82 -3.32 -1.57
C ALA A 126 1.32 -3.49 -0.13
N VAL A 127 0.55 -3.01 0.86
CA VAL A 127 0.86 -3.19 2.29
C VAL A 127 0.90 -4.67 2.67
N ALA A 128 -0.04 -5.48 2.18
CA ALA A 128 -0.07 -6.93 2.42
C ALA A 128 1.14 -7.65 1.80
N VAL A 129 1.49 -7.31 0.56
CA VAL A 129 2.67 -7.84 -0.13
C VAL A 129 3.94 -7.49 0.64
N GLN A 130 4.08 -6.24 1.11
CA GLN A 130 5.25 -5.84 1.89
C GLN A 130 5.39 -6.62 3.20
N LYS A 131 4.28 -6.80 3.90
CA LYS A 131 4.25 -7.62 5.12
C LYS A 131 4.72 -9.04 4.82
N ASN A 132 4.20 -9.65 3.76
CA ASN A 132 4.57 -11.00 3.35
C ASN A 132 6.05 -11.14 2.97
N VAL A 133 6.59 -10.21 2.17
CA VAL A 133 8.00 -10.19 1.77
C VAL A 133 8.92 -10.05 2.99
N ARG A 134 8.55 -9.19 3.94
CA ARG A 134 9.28 -9.05 5.22
C ARG A 134 9.25 -10.35 6.02
N ASP A 135 8.06 -10.92 6.23
CA ASP A 135 7.88 -12.09 7.10
C ASP A 135 8.61 -13.32 6.55
N LEU A 136 8.78 -13.40 5.23
CA LEU A 136 9.62 -14.42 4.57
C LEU A 136 11.12 -14.18 4.79
N ALA A 137 11.56 -12.92 4.88
CA ALA A 137 12.97 -12.58 5.09
C ALA A 137 13.43 -12.82 6.54
N TYR A 138 12.51 -12.80 7.50
CA TYR A 138 12.80 -13.16 8.89
C TYR A 138 13.11 -14.66 9.00
N ARG A 139 14.40 -15.01 8.90
CA ARG A 139 14.91 -16.34 9.21
C ARG A 139 15.18 -16.43 10.72
N PRO A 140 14.63 -17.43 11.44
CA PRO A 140 15.03 -17.72 12.81
C PRO A 140 16.50 -18.16 12.86
#